data_AF-A0A0F7RXF3-F1
#
_entry.id   AF-A0A0F7RXF3-F1
#
_cell.length_a   1.000
_cell.length_b   1.000
_cell.length_c   1.000
_cell.angle_alpha   90.00
_cell.angle_beta   90.00
_cell.angle_gamma   90.00
#
_symmetry.space_group_name_H-M   'P 1'
#
loop_
_entity.id
_entity.type
_entity.pdbx_description
1 polymer ?
#
loop_
_entity_poly.entity_id
_entity_poly.type
_entity_poly.pdbx_seq_one_letter_code
_entity_poly.pdbx_strand_id
1 'polypeptide(L)'
;MADFYIRSAKALDQVLGDECSVKAAAAPHPDSGRVLAILINSLAYRSALMHAVEESKVMKLEERTFTLAPPSTNSASKGKIKPNGKSKEGSTKAPAKKKGNHPSKEAFLLVLCHDLLFQSRGIQASKTWPPKVTLERYRASLHSSLVKLQIRQGKSRIQDLRSGALYQEMTARMPRWIRINALRATRQEVLTWLAENRYTQVSSQELGSIKEFAESLHVPGLLAFHPKATSALLKSEMYRDNWIVMQDLASCFPAFILDPPQAGQVVDATSAPGNKTSHLAAIMFSKRSSFAQTEEMGRIDAFERDPIRYKTLVKRLAAVGALASTQGGGNVIVQRKDFLTTAPIDYPLTPTKRRN
;
A
#
# COMPACT_ATOMS: atom_id res chain seq x y z
N MET A 1 -13.79 -21.32 6.44
CA MET A 1 -14.36 -20.31 5.52
C MET A 1 -15.19 -19.23 6.22
N ALA A 2 -16.01 -19.52 7.23
CA ALA A 2 -16.67 -18.46 8.04
C ALA A 2 -15.66 -17.53 8.74
N ASP A 3 -14.57 -18.13 9.26
CA ASP A 3 -13.44 -17.42 9.87
C ASP A 3 -12.84 -16.32 8.96
N PHE A 4 -12.79 -16.53 7.64
CA PHE A 4 -12.28 -15.53 6.69
C PHE A 4 -13.09 -14.21 6.76
N TYR A 5 -14.42 -14.29 6.79
CA TYR A 5 -15.28 -13.11 6.84
C TYR A 5 -15.17 -12.39 8.18
N ILE A 6 -15.07 -13.12 9.29
CA ILE A 6 -14.91 -12.55 10.63
C ILE A 6 -13.57 -11.83 10.74
N ARG A 7 -12.47 -12.47 10.31
CA ARG A 7 -11.13 -11.86 10.32
C ARG A 7 -11.05 -10.64 9.40
N SER A 8 -11.62 -10.72 8.19
CA SER A 8 -11.65 -9.60 7.25
C SER A 8 -12.45 -8.42 7.77
N ALA A 9 -13.58 -8.66 8.44
CA ALA A 9 -14.37 -7.61 9.08
C ALA A 9 -13.62 -6.94 10.24
N LYS A 10 -12.88 -7.71 11.06
CA LYS A 10 -12.03 -7.13 12.12
C LYS A 10 -10.92 -6.26 11.54
N ALA A 11 -10.28 -6.72 10.46
CA ALA A 11 -9.27 -5.94 9.76
C ALA A 11 -9.89 -4.67 9.17
N LEU A 12 -11.10 -4.75 8.62
CA LEU A 12 -11.83 -3.59 8.10
C LEU A 12 -12.18 -2.59 9.22
N ASP A 13 -12.56 -3.02 10.42
CA ASP A 13 -12.80 -2.12 11.56
C ASP A 13 -11.57 -1.28 11.91
N GLN A 14 -10.38 -1.87 11.91
CA GLN A 14 -9.14 -1.13 12.16
C GLN A 14 -8.92 -0.03 11.12
N VAL A 15 -9.30 -0.27 9.86
CA VAL A 15 -9.22 0.73 8.81
C VAL A 15 -10.31 1.79 8.98
N LEU A 16 -11.54 1.39 9.28
CA LEU A 16 -12.66 2.32 9.48
C LEU A 16 -12.49 3.21 10.71
N GLY A 17 -11.76 2.74 11.72
CA GLY A 17 -11.38 3.50 12.92
C GLY A 17 -10.08 4.28 12.79
N ASP A 18 -9.52 4.41 11.57
CA ASP A 18 -8.24 5.10 11.28
C ASP A 18 -7.05 4.58 12.11
N GLU A 19 -7.11 3.33 12.59
CA GLU A 19 -6.05 2.73 13.41
C GLU A 19 -4.85 2.31 12.55
N CYS A 20 -5.10 1.87 11.31
CA CYS A 20 -4.03 1.52 10.38
C CYS A 20 -4.46 1.56 8.90
N SER A 21 -3.49 1.49 8.00
CA SER A 21 -3.75 1.40 6.56
C SER A 21 -4.35 0.05 6.15
N VAL A 22 -5.05 -0.01 5.02
CA VAL A 22 -5.62 -1.24 4.46
C VAL A 22 -4.59 -2.36 4.32
N LYS A 23 -3.37 -2.01 3.90
CA LYS A 23 -2.27 -2.97 3.75
C LYS A 23 -1.78 -3.49 5.10
N ALA A 24 -1.68 -2.62 6.10
CA ALA A 24 -1.28 -3.01 7.45
C ALA A 24 -2.34 -3.91 8.11
N ALA A 25 -3.63 -3.62 7.93
CA ALA A 25 -4.72 -4.45 8.42
C ALA A 25 -4.74 -5.86 7.80
N ALA A 26 -4.39 -5.98 6.51
CA ALA A 26 -4.40 -7.25 5.80
C ALA A 26 -3.12 -8.11 6.02
N ALA A 27 -1.97 -7.48 6.26
CA ALA A 27 -0.66 -8.15 6.29
C ALA A 27 -0.51 -9.30 7.32
N PRO A 28 -1.11 -9.26 8.53
CA PRO A 28 -0.96 -10.33 9.52
C PRO A 28 -1.65 -11.65 9.14
N HIS A 29 -2.51 -11.65 8.12
CA HIS A 29 -3.31 -12.82 7.75
C HIS A 29 -2.55 -13.74 6.76
N PRO A 30 -2.60 -15.08 6.93
CA PRO A 30 -1.96 -16.02 5.99
C PRO A 30 -2.41 -15.82 4.54
N ASP A 31 -3.69 -15.48 4.35
CA ASP A 31 -4.34 -15.15 3.08
C ASP A 31 -4.44 -13.64 2.84
N SER A 32 -3.40 -12.90 3.23
CA SER A 32 -3.32 -11.42 3.18
C SER A 32 -3.74 -10.82 1.83
N GLY A 33 -3.44 -11.46 0.70
CA GLY A 33 -3.88 -10.99 -0.62
C GLY A 33 -5.40 -11.01 -0.79
N ARG A 34 -6.07 -12.06 -0.31
CA ARG A 34 -7.53 -12.19 -0.35
C ARG A 34 -8.19 -11.21 0.63
N VAL A 35 -7.62 -11.08 1.84
CA VAL A 35 -8.07 -10.12 2.85
C VAL A 35 -7.94 -8.70 2.30
N LEU A 36 -6.78 -8.32 1.77
CA LEU A 36 -6.55 -7.01 1.15
C LEU A 36 -7.58 -6.70 0.06
N ALA A 37 -7.85 -7.65 -0.84
CA ALA A 37 -8.82 -7.47 -1.91
C ALA A 37 -10.24 -7.19 -1.37
N ILE A 38 -10.70 -7.95 -0.37
CA ILE A 38 -12.04 -7.74 0.17
C ILE A 38 -12.15 -6.44 0.98
N LEU A 39 -11.09 -6.02 1.69
CA LEU A 39 -11.07 -4.73 2.37
C LEU A 39 -11.16 -3.57 1.37
N ILE A 40 -10.31 -3.57 0.33
CA ILE A 40 -10.31 -2.53 -0.72
C ILE A 40 -11.69 -2.42 -1.36
N ASN A 41 -12.29 -3.55 -1.73
CA ASN A 41 -13.58 -3.52 -2.41
C ASN A 41 -14.73 -3.16 -1.47
N SER A 42 -14.72 -3.61 -0.22
CA SER A 42 -15.73 -3.21 0.78
C SER A 42 -15.70 -1.71 1.06
N LEU A 43 -14.50 -1.12 1.13
CA LEU A 43 -14.32 0.33 1.27
C LEU A 43 -14.77 1.08 0.02
N ALA A 44 -14.37 0.59 -1.16
CA ALA A 44 -14.69 1.25 -2.43
C ALA A 44 -16.20 1.22 -2.74
N TYR A 45 -16.96 0.27 -2.19
CA TYR A 45 -18.42 0.23 -2.31
C TYR A 45 -19.14 0.65 -1.02
N ARG A 46 -18.44 1.16 0.00
CA ARG A 46 -19.01 1.39 1.34
C ARG A 46 -20.30 2.21 1.30
N SER A 47 -20.29 3.35 0.62
CA SER A 47 -21.47 4.23 0.52
C SER A 47 -22.68 3.50 -0.08
N ALA A 48 -22.47 2.80 -1.21
CA ALA A 48 -23.52 2.05 -1.89
C ALA A 48 -24.03 0.86 -1.06
N LEU A 49 -23.12 0.09 -0.46
CA LEU A 49 -23.46 -1.06 0.39
C LEU A 49 -24.21 -0.63 1.65
N MET A 50 -23.79 0.45 2.31
CA MET A 50 -24.48 0.98 3.49
C MET A 50 -25.87 1.49 3.15
N HIS A 51 -26.04 2.16 2.00
CA HIS A 51 -27.36 2.54 1.52
C HIS A 51 -28.29 1.32 1.34
N ALA A 52 -27.79 0.25 0.72
CA ALA A 52 -28.56 -0.98 0.55
C ALA A 52 -28.92 -1.67 1.87
N VAL A 53 -27.98 -1.70 2.82
CA VAL A 53 -28.19 -2.27 4.16
C VAL A 53 -29.22 -1.47 4.95
N GLU A 54 -29.23 -0.14 4.81
CA GLU A 54 -30.21 0.74 5.46
C GLU A 54 -31.62 0.57 4.86
N GLU A 55 -31.74 0.63 3.53
CA GLU A 55 -33.02 0.48 2.81
C GLU A 55 -33.67 -0.89 3.04
N SER A 56 -32.87 -1.96 3.07
CA SER A 56 -33.35 -3.32 3.35
C SER A 56 -33.70 -3.55 4.82
N LYS A 57 -33.29 -2.64 5.71
CA LYS A 57 -33.43 -2.73 7.18
C LYS A 57 -32.79 -3.98 7.80
N VAL A 58 -31.96 -4.72 7.05
CA VAL A 58 -31.39 -6.01 7.49
C VAL A 58 -30.56 -5.86 8.76
N MET A 59 -29.82 -4.75 8.91
CA MET A 59 -29.02 -4.49 10.11
C MET A 59 -29.88 -4.36 11.38
N LYS A 60 -31.12 -3.85 11.25
CA LYS A 60 -32.06 -3.68 12.37
C LYS A 60 -32.88 -4.95 12.61
N LEU A 61 -33.42 -5.56 11.55
CA LEU A 61 -34.29 -6.74 11.66
C LEU A 61 -33.54 -8.01 12.08
N GLU A 62 -32.27 -8.14 11.70
CA GLU A 62 -31.45 -9.34 11.93
C GLU A 62 -30.29 -9.07 12.90
N GLU A 63 -30.49 -8.17 13.86
CA GLU A 63 -29.43 -7.67 14.75
C GLU A 63 -28.65 -8.79 15.46
N ARG A 64 -29.35 -9.83 15.94
CA ARG A 64 -28.74 -10.97 16.63
C ARG A 64 -27.83 -11.78 15.71
N THR A 65 -28.20 -11.92 14.44
CA THR A 65 -27.46 -12.71 13.45
C THR A 65 -26.10 -12.08 13.12
N PHE A 66 -26.04 -10.74 13.09
CA PHE A 66 -24.84 -10.00 12.72
C PHE A 66 -24.04 -9.45 13.90
N THR A 67 -24.51 -9.67 15.14
CA THR A 67 -23.77 -9.35 16.36
C THR A 67 -23.04 -10.60 16.85
N LEU A 68 -21.73 -10.67 16.63
CA LEU A 68 -20.91 -11.81 17.06
C LEU A 68 -20.43 -11.71 18.50
N ALA A 69 -20.57 -10.56 19.15
CA ALA A 69 -20.18 -10.37 20.54
C ALA A 69 -21.10 -11.16 21.48
N PRO A 70 -20.57 -11.76 22.57
CA PRO A 70 -21.41 -12.41 23.56
C PRO A 70 -22.37 -11.38 24.19
N PRO A 71 -23.60 -11.79 24.57
CA PRO A 71 -24.53 -10.92 25.25
C PRO A 71 -23.89 -10.40 26.54
N SER A 72 -23.97 -9.09 26.77
CA SER A 72 -23.48 -8.49 28.01
C SER A 72 -24.23 -9.11 29.20
N THR A 73 -23.53 -9.89 30.02
CA THR A 73 -24.07 -10.36 31.30
C THR A 73 -24.19 -9.15 32.22
N ASN A 74 -25.37 -8.52 32.26
CA ASN A 74 -25.73 -7.61 33.34
C ASN A 74 -25.90 -8.43 34.62
N SER A 75 -24.79 -8.77 35.27
CA SER A 75 -24.82 -9.20 36.67
C SER A 75 -25.04 -7.94 37.52
N ALA A 76 -26.30 -7.76 37.93
CA ALA A 76 -26.68 -6.80 38.95
C ALA A 76 -26.04 -7.23 40.29
N SER A 77 -24.79 -6.84 40.52
CA SER A 77 -24.24 -6.80 41.87
C SER A 77 -24.75 -5.52 42.55
N LYS A 78 -25.74 -5.67 43.42
CA LYS A 78 -26.15 -4.65 44.39
C LYS A 78 -24.98 -4.37 45.34
N GLY A 79 -24.06 -3.50 44.94
CA GLY A 79 -23.06 -2.89 45.81
C GLY A 79 -23.62 -1.63 46.46
N LYS A 80 -23.75 -1.65 47.80
CA LYS A 80 -24.18 -0.52 48.63
C LYS A 80 -23.39 0.76 48.32
N ILE A 81 -24.08 1.84 48.02
CA ILE A 81 -23.55 3.21 47.92
C ILE A 81 -23.34 3.76 49.33
N LYS A 82 -22.12 4.23 49.65
CA LYS A 82 -21.89 5.26 50.68
C LYS A 82 -21.47 6.54 49.95
N PRO A 83 -22.03 7.72 50.27
CA PRO A 83 -21.61 8.96 49.65
C PRO A 83 -20.43 9.56 50.43
N ASN A 84 -19.37 9.96 49.73
CA ASN A 84 -18.64 11.16 50.13
C ASN A 84 -17.89 11.77 48.94
N GLY A 85 -17.97 13.08 48.85
CA GLY A 85 -17.70 13.86 47.65
C GLY A 85 -16.23 14.19 47.39
N LYS A 86 -15.95 14.57 46.14
CA LYS A 86 -15.48 15.91 45.75
C LYS A 86 -15.29 15.93 44.23
N SER A 87 -15.89 16.94 43.62
CA SER A 87 -15.83 17.28 42.21
C SER A 87 -14.42 17.71 41.80
N LYS A 88 -13.94 17.17 40.67
CA LYS A 88 -12.95 17.82 39.80
C LYS A 88 -13.28 17.49 38.35
N GLU A 89 -13.72 18.52 37.64
CA GLU A 89 -13.87 18.54 36.18
C GLU A 89 -12.50 18.54 35.50
N GLY A 90 -12.45 17.99 34.29
CA GLY A 90 -11.32 18.18 33.36
C GLY A 90 -10.56 16.92 32.97
N SER A 91 -11.16 16.07 32.13
CA SER A 91 -10.39 15.34 31.11
C SER A 91 -11.31 14.87 29.99
N THR A 92 -11.09 15.38 28.79
CA THR A 92 -11.65 14.89 27.54
C THR A 92 -11.31 13.40 27.40
N LYS A 93 -12.32 12.55 27.59
CA LYS A 93 -12.20 11.10 27.42
C LYS A 93 -11.90 10.82 25.95
N ALA A 94 -10.68 10.36 25.67
CA ALA A 94 -10.37 9.63 24.45
C ALA A 94 -11.39 8.48 24.28
N PRO A 95 -11.85 8.17 23.05
CA PRO A 95 -12.83 7.11 22.85
C PRO A 95 -12.24 5.79 23.34
N ALA A 96 -12.98 5.13 24.25
CA ALA A 96 -12.58 3.87 24.83
C ALA A 96 -12.39 2.82 23.72
N LYS A 97 -11.15 2.32 23.59
CA LYS A 97 -10.79 1.19 22.72
C LYS A 97 -11.64 -0.03 23.10
N LYS A 98 -12.70 -0.31 22.32
CA LYS A 98 -13.41 -1.59 22.37
C LYS A 98 -12.52 -2.66 21.74
N LYS A 99 -11.59 -3.23 22.51
CA LYS A 99 -10.95 -4.52 22.18
C LYS A 99 -11.97 -5.65 22.36
N GLY A 100 -13.04 -5.64 21.55
CA GLY A 100 -13.90 -6.80 21.39
C GLY A 100 -13.19 -7.80 20.48
N ASN A 101 -13.21 -9.10 20.82
CA ASN A 101 -12.74 -10.15 19.91
C ASN A 101 -13.71 -10.38 18.72
N HIS A 102 -14.55 -9.40 18.38
CA HIS A 102 -15.60 -9.52 17.39
C HIS A 102 -15.68 -8.23 16.58
N PRO A 103 -15.87 -8.33 15.25
CA PRO A 103 -16.03 -7.16 14.40
C PRO A 103 -17.33 -6.41 14.70
N SER A 104 -17.40 -5.15 14.30
CA SER A 104 -18.61 -4.36 14.28
C SER A 104 -19.62 -4.94 13.28
N LYS A 105 -20.91 -4.67 13.52
CA LYS A 105 -22.00 -5.03 12.58
C LYS A 105 -21.78 -4.40 11.21
N GLU A 106 -21.30 -3.15 11.18
CA GLU A 106 -21.04 -2.42 9.95
C GLU A 106 -19.98 -3.12 9.11
N ALA A 107 -18.78 -3.33 9.66
CA ALA A 107 -17.69 -3.98 8.93
C ALA A 107 -18.08 -5.41 8.50
N PHE A 108 -18.79 -6.13 9.36
CA PHE A 108 -19.22 -7.49 9.04
C PHE A 108 -20.22 -7.54 7.88
N LEU A 109 -21.24 -6.66 7.89
CA LEU A 109 -22.20 -6.56 6.79
C LEU A 109 -21.56 -6.05 5.51
N LEU A 110 -20.63 -5.08 5.57
CA LEU A 110 -19.91 -4.60 4.39
C LEU A 110 -19.20 -5.73 3.64
N VAL A 111 -18.43 -6.54 4.35
CA VAL A 111 -17.67 -7.66 3.75
C VAL A 111 -18.61 -8.71 3.17
N LEU A 112 -19.70 -9.08 3.88
CA LEU A 112 -20.65 -10.08 3.41
C LEU A 112 -21.51 -9.59 2.24
N CYS A 113 -22.01 -8.35 2.30
CA CYS A 113 -22.80 -7.75 1.23
C CYS A 113 -21.97 -7.57 -0.04
N HIS A 114 -20.70 -7.17 0.07
CA HIS A 114 -19.81 -7.11 -1.08
C HIS A 114 -19.74 -8.46 -1.81
N ASP A 115 -19.41 -9.54 -1.09
CA ASP A 115 -19.28 -10.86 -1.71
C ASP A 115 -20.63 -11.38 -2.26
N LEU A 116 -21.73 -11.15 -1.54
CA LEU A 116 -23.07 -11.56 -2.00
C LEU A 116 -23.49 -10.88 -3.31
N LEU A 117 -23.18 -9.59 -3.46
CA LEU A 117 -23.72 -8.76 -4.54
C LEU A 117 -22.76 -8.60 -5.72
N PHE A 118 -21.44 -8.64 -5.50
CA PHE A 118 -20.44 -8.36 -6.53
C PHE A 118 -19.56 -9.56 -6.91
N GLN A 119 -19.50 -10.62 -6.12
CA GLN A 119 -18.72 -11.82 -6.46
C GLN A 119 -19.62 -12.90 -7.07
N SER A 120 -19.16 -13.51 -8.17
CA SER A 120 -19.90 -14.58 -8.86
C SER A 120 -20.17 -15.80 -7.97
N ARG A 121 -19.25 -16.10 -7.04
CA ARG A 121 -19.38 -17.20 -6.08
C ARG A 121 -20.15 -16.84 -4.81
N GLY A 122 -20.59 -15.59 -4.65
CA GLY A 122 -21.26 -15.13 -3.44
C GLY A 122 -20.41 -15.29 -2.18
N ILE A 123 -21.09 -15.44 -1.04
CA ILE A 123 -20.46 -15.71 0.26
C ILE A 123 -19.98 -17.16 0.30
N GLN A 124 -18.67 -17.37 0.47
CA GLN A 124 -18.04 -18.70 0.41
C GLN A 124 -18.09 -19.47 1.74
N ALA A 125 -18.75 -18.95 2.77
CA ALA A 125 -18.96 -19.67 4.03
C ALA A 125 -19.90 -20.88 3.85
N SER A 126 -19.95 -21.75 4.87
CA SER A 126 -20.84 -22.92 4.91
C SER A 126 -22.28 -22.52 4.59
N LYS A 127 -23.00 -23.35 3.81
CA LYS A 127 -24.42 -23.15 3.46
C LYS A 127 -25.32 -23.11 4.70
N THR A 128 -24.89 -23.65 5.83
CA THR A 128 -25.64 -23.64 7.09
C THR A 128 -25.25 -22.50 8.02
N TRP A 129 -24.29 -21.65 7.64
CA TRP A 129 -23.81 -20.58 8.50
C TRP A 129 -24.87 -19.45 8.60
N PRO A 130 -25.41 -19.15 9.80
CA PRO A 130 -26.58 -18.28 9.92
C PRO A 130 -26.46 -16.89 9.27
N PRO A 131 -25.31 -16.18 9.35
CA PRO A 131 -25.13 -14.90 8.64
C PRO A 131 -25.30 -15.00 7.13
N LYS A 132 -24.79 -16.08 6.52
CA LYS A 132 -24.94 -16.33 5.07
C LYS A 132 -26.39 -16.61 4.72
N VAL A 133 -27.00 -17.60 5.38
CA VAL A 133 -28.40 -18.02 5.13
C VAL A 133 -29.34 -16.83 5.27
N THR A 134 -29.12 -16.01 6.29
CA THR A 134 -29.92 -14.82 6.55
C THR A 134 -29.74 -13.78 5.46
N LEU A 135 -28.49 -13.40 5.14
CA LEU A 135 -28.25 -12.33 4.16
C LEU A 135 -28.69 -12.73 2.74
N GLU A 136 -28.61 -14.02 2.39
CA GLU A 136 -29.12 -14.54 1.12
C GLU A 136 -30.63 -14.31 0.94
N ARG A 137 -31.44 -14.34 2.02
CA ARG A 137 -32.87 -13.99 1.96
C ARG A 137 -33.11 -12.52 1.60
N TYR A 138 -32.17 -11.63 1.95
CA TYR A 138 -32.26 -10.20 1.64
C TYR A 138 -31.63 -9.84 0.29
N ARG A 139 -31.07 -10.80 -0.46
CA ARG A 139 -30.33 -10.55 -1.71
C ARG A 139 -31.12 -9.70 -2.71
N ALA A 140 -32.38 -10.05 -2.95
CA ALA A 140 -33.24 -9.32 -3.90
C ALA A 140 -33.45 -7.86 -3.45
N SER A 141 -33.79 -7.64 -2.18
CA SER A 141 -33.99 -6.30 -1.61
C SER A 141 -32.71 -5.44 -1.67
N LEU A 142 -31.57 -6.01 -1.25
CA LEU A 142 -30.26 -5.35 -1.32
C LEU A 142 -29.90 -4.97 -2.76
N HIS A 143 -30.07 -5.89 -3.70
CA HIS A 143 -29.79 -5.64 -5.11
C HIS A 143 -30.72 -4.57 -5.70
N SER A 144 -32.03 -4.64 -5.43
CA SER A 144 -32.99 -3.63 -5.87
C SER A 144 -32.67 -2.24 -5.32
N SER A 145 -32.19 -2.13 -4.07
CA SER A 145 -31.72 -0.86 -3.51
C SER A 145 -30.52 -0.30 -4.29
N LEU A 146 -29.52 -1.15 -4.61
CA LEU A 146 -28.38 -0.73 -5.44
C LEU A 146 -28.79 -0.28 -6.84
N VAL A 147 -29.73 -0.98 -7.49
CA VAL A 147 -30.25 -0.57 -8.81
C VAL A 147 -30.96 0.78 -8.74
N LYS A 148 -31.79 1.01 -7.71
CA LYS A 148 -32.42 2.33 -7.51
C LYS A 148 -31.38 3.43 -7.27
N LEU A 149 -30.35 3.16 -6.47
CA LEU A 149 -29.26 4.10 -6.24
C LEU A 149 -28.46 4.39 -7.50
N GLN A 150 -28.17 3.36 -8.30
CA GLN A 150 -27.52 3.45 -9.60
C GLN A 150 -28.27 4.40 -10.53
N ILE A 151 -29.60 4.20 -10.69
CA ILE A 151 -30.46 5.05 -11.52
C ILE A 151 -30.45 6.49 -10.99
N ARG A 152 -30.60 6.67 -9.66
CA ARG A 152 -30.58 7.99 -9.02
C ARG A 152 -29.27 8.74 -9.25
N GLN A 153 -28.13 8.03 -9.33
CA GLN A 153 -26.82 8.61 -9.60
C GLN A 153 -26.47 8.67 -11.10
N GLY A 154 -27.40 8.34 -12.00
CA GLY A 154 -27.17 8.37 -13.45
C GLY A 154 -26.09 7.39 -13.93
N LYS A 155 -25.88 6.28 -13.21
CA LYS A 155 -24.89 5.25 -13.54
C LYS A 155 -25.49 4.17 -14.45
N SER A 156 -24.70 3.60 -15.36
CA SER A 156 -25.18 2.55 -16.27
C SER A 156 -25.17 1.17 -15.63
N ARG A 157 -24.30 0.91 -14.65
CA ARG A 157 -24.25 -0.35 -13.91
C ARG A 157 -23.98 -0.16 -12.42
N ILE A 158 -24.39 -1.12 -11.58
CA ILE A 158 -24.12 -1.10 -10.14
C ILE A 158 -22.61 -1.08 -9.81
N GLN A 159 -21.76 -1.60 -10.69
CA GLN A 159 -20.30 -1.57 -10.51
C GLN A 159 -19.76 -0.14 -10.52
N ASP A 160 -20.46 0.78 -11.18
CA ASP A 160 -20.07 2.19 -11.31
C ASP A 160 -20.47 3.03 -10.07
N LEU A 161 -21.14 2.40 -9.07
CA LEU A 161 -21.35 2.96 -7.72
C LEU A 161 -20.09 2.92 -6.84
N ARG A 162 -18.98 2.38 -7.37
CA ARG A 162 -17.68 2.34 -6.70
C ARG A 162 -17.14 3.76 -6.52
N SER A 163 -16.80 4.14 -5.30
CA SER A 163 -16.07 5.37 -5.02
C SER A 163 -14.68 5.32 -5.68
N GLY A 164 -14.27 6.42 -6.31
CA GLY A 164 -12.98 6.48 -6.99
C GLY A 164 -12.92 5.71 -8.31
N ALA A 165 -14.07 5.35 -8.93
CA ALA A 165 -14.11 4.73 -10.26
C ALA A 165 -13.33 5.54 -11.31
N LEU A 166 -13.50 6.86 -11.32
CA LEU A 166 -12.74 7.77 -12.20
C LEU A 166 -11.23 7.68 -11.94
N TYR A 167 -10.82 7.71 -10.67
CA TYR A 167 -9.42 7.55 -10.31
C TYR A 167 -8.88 6.19 -10.76
N GLN A 168 -9.67 5.12 -10.63
CA GLN A 168 -9.29 3.79 -11.09
C GLN A 168 -9.13 3.72 -12.62
N GLU A 169 -10.04 4.33 -13.38
CA GLU A 169 -9.92 4.44 -14.85
C GLU A 169 -8.68 5.23 -15.27
N MET A 170 -8.39 6.35 -14.59
CA MET A 170 -7.17 7.12 -14.81
C MET A 170 -5.93 6.28 -14.50
N THR A 171 -5.89 5.63 -13.33
CA THR A 171 -4.74 4.79 -12.94
C THR A 171 -4.55 3.56 -13.84
N ALA A 172 -5.62 3.03 -14.44
CA ALA A 172 -5.55 1.93 -15.39
C ALA A 172 -4.88 2.32 -16.72
N ARG A 173 -4.85 3.63 -17.04
CA ARG A 173 -4.17 4.19 -18.20
C ARG A 173 -2.76 4.66 -17.89
N MET A 174 -2.42 4.90 -16.62
CA MET A 174 -1.08 5.36 -16.24
C MET A 174 -0.02 4.32 -16.60
N PRO A 175 1.05 4.72 -17.32
CA PRO A 175 2.14 3.81 -17.66
C PRO A 175 2.75 3.15 -16.42
N ARG A 176 3.26 1.93 -16.61
CA ARG A 176 4.09 1.26 -15.61
C ARG A 176 5.51 1.80 -15.71
N TRP A 177 5.86 2.67 -14.78
CA TRP A 177 7.21 3.24 -14.67
C TRP A 177 8.20 2.25 -14.05
N ILE A 178 9.36 2.14 -14.68
CA ILE A 178 10.46 1.25 -14.32
C ILE A 178 11.78 2.00 -14.43
N ARG A 179 12.51 2.09 -13.32
CA ARG A 179 13.82 2.72 -13.27
C ARG A 179 14.92 1.69 -13.49
N ILE A 180 15.89 2.00 -14.35
CA ILE A 180 17.12 1.21 -14.51
C ILE A 180 17.98 1.36 -13.26
N ASN A 181 18.48 0.24 -12.75
CA ASN A 181 19.36 0.19 -11.59
C ASN A 181 20.82 0.10 -12.03
N ALA A 182 21.49 1.26 -12.11
CA ALA A 182 22.88 1.36 -12.52
C ALA A 182 23.86 0.54 -11.66
N LEU A 183 23.48 0.18 -10.42
CA LEU A 183 24.27 -0.69 -9.54
C LEU A 183 24.30 -2.17 -10.00
N ARG A 184 23.43 -2.55 -10.94
CA ARG A 184 23.21 -3.95 -11.34
C ARG A 184 23.30 -4.17 -12.85
N ALA A 185 22.91 -3.17 -13.64
CA ALA A 185 22.99 -3.23 -15.09
C ALA A 185 23.16 -1.84 -15.68
N THR A 186 23.88 -1.76 -16.78
CA THR A 186 24.01 -0.58 -17.61
C THR A 186 22.73 -0.34 -18.41
N ARG A 187 22.54 0.91 -18.87
CA ARG A 187 21.45 1.25 -19.78
C ARG A 187 21.48 0.39 -21.04
N GLN A 188 22.67 0.13 -21.59
CA GLN A 188 22.80 -0.63 -22.82
C GLN A 188 22.37 -2.09 -22.65
N GLU A 189 22.77 -2.76 -21.56
CA GLU A 189 22.35 -4.14 -21.27
C GLU A 189 20.82 -4.26 -21.18
N VAL A 190 20.16 -3.31 -20.52
CA VAL A 190 18.70 -3.27 -20.43
C VAL A 190 18.05 -3.08 -21.80
N LEU A 191 18.54 -2.15 -22.62
CA LEU A 191 17.98 -1.89 -23.95
C LEU A 191 18.20 -3.07 -24.91
N THR A 192 19.38 -3.70 -24.85
CA THR A 192 19.67 -4.92 -25.61
C THR A 192 18.72 -6.05 -25.22
N TRP A 193 18.53 -6.31 -23.93
CA TRP A 193 17.59 -7.33 -23.45
C TRP A 193 16.16 -7.05 -23.94
N LEU A 194 15.73 -5.78 -23.90
CA LEU A 194 14.40 -5.38 -24.38
C LEU A 194 14.25 -5.68 -25.87
N ALA A 195 15.23 -5.34 -26.69
CA ALA A 195 15.22 -5.62 -28.12
C ALA A 195 15.16 -7.12 -28.41
N GLU A 196 16.00 -7.94 -27.75
CA GLU A 196 16.01 -9.40 -27.87
C GLU A 196 14.67 -10.02 -27.46
N ASN A 197 13.97 -9.41 -26.50
CA ASN A 197 12.65 -9.83 -26.03
C ASN A 197 11.49 -9.18 -26.80
N ARG A 198 11.77 -8.65 -28.00
CA ARG A 198 10.81 -8.05 -28.95
C ARG A 198 10.05 -6.87 -28.37
N TYR A 199 10.69 -6.09 -27.51
CA TYR A 199 10.16 -4.79 -27.11
C TYR A 199 10.58 -3.73 -28.12
N THR A 200 9.66 -2.82 -28.44
CA THR A 200 9.90 -1.71 -29.37
C THR A 200 9.89 -0.40 -28.61
N GLN A 201 10.93 0.40 -28.80
CA GLN A 201 10.97 1.75 -28.27
C GLN A 201 10.10 2.66 -29.14
N VAL A 202 9.24 3.44 -28.50
CA VAL A 202 8.40 4.45 -29.17
C VAL A 202 8.70 5.84 -28.60
N SER A 203 8.48 6.87 -29.41
CA SER A 203 8.63 8.28 -29.00
C SER A 203 7.39 8.81 -28.27
N SER A 204 6.22 8.18 -28.47
CA SER A 204 4.97 8.55 -27.82
C SER A 204 4.95 8.14 -26.35
N GLN A 205 4.41 8.99 -25.48
CA GLN A 205 4.10 8.60 -24.10
C GLN A 205 2.83 7.73 -24.01
N GLU A 206 2.01 7.72 -25.06
CA GLU A 206 0.89 6.80 -25.19
C GLU A 206 1.35 5.49 -25.82
N LEU A 207 1.44 4.46 -24.98
CA LEU A 207 1.87 3.13 -25.37
C LEU A 207 0.66 2.34 -25.86
N GLY A 208 0.68 1.91 -27.12
CA GLY A 208 -0.42 1.18 -27.78
C GLY A 208 -0.38 -0.32 -27.52
N SER A 209 0.80 -0.88 -27.26
CA SER A 209 1.00 -2.33 -27.10
C SER A 209 1.77 -2.70 -25.82
N ILE A 210 1.55 -3.93 -25.34
CA ILE A 210 2.26 -4.50 -24.17
C ILE A 210 3.76 -4.73 -24.39
N LYS A 211 4.19 -4.70 -25.65
CA LYS A 211 5.59 -4.84 -26.08
C LYS A 211 6.20 -3.51 -26.50
N GLU A 212 5.55 -2.39 -26.21
CA GLU A 212 6.14 -1.06 -26.40
C GLU A 212 6.67 -0.50 -25.08
N PHE A 213 7.71 0.32 -25.19
CA PHE A 213 8.20 1.14 -24.10
C PHE A 213 8.65 2.52 -24.61
N ALA A 214 8.65 3.50 -23.72
CA ALA A 214 9.18 4.83 -23.99
C ALA A 214 10.14 5.24 -22.88
N GLU A 215 11.11 6.10 -23.20
CA GLU A 215 11.95 6.74 -22.18
C GLU A 215 11.24 7.97 -21.61
N SER A 216 11.41 8.21 -20.31
CA SER A 216 10.91 9.43 -19.68
C SER A 216 11.62 10.65 -20.26
N LEU A 217 10.84 11.69 -20.58
CA LEU A 217 11.37 13.01 -20.96
C LEU A 217 11.94 13.79 -19.77
N HIS A 218 11.70 13.33 -18.54
CA HIS A 218 11.98 14.09 -17.32
C HIS A 218 13.09 13.48 -16.46
N VAL A 219 13.21 12.15 -16.44
CA VAL A 219 14.17 11.45 -15.59
C VAL A 219 14.96 10.44 -16.44
N PRO A 220 16.28 10.64 -16.63
CA PRO A 220 17.11 9.69 -17.38
C PRO A 220 17.08 8.28 -16.79
N GLY A 221 17.08 7.27 -17.67
CA GLY A 221 17.07 5.86 -17.24
C GLY A 221 15.74 5.39 -16.63
N LEU A 222 14.66 6.16 -16.79
CA LEU A 222 13.31 5.77 -16.41
C LEU A 222 12.49 5.41 -17.65
N LEU A 223 11.91 4.22 -17.66
CA LEU A 223 11.17 3.65 -18.79
C LEU A 223 9.68 3.56 -18.45
N ALA A 224 8.82 3.95 -19.39
CA ALA A 224 7.38 3.75 -19.37
C ALA A 224 7.03 2.47 -20.13
N PHE A 225 6.23 1.61 -19.51
CA PHE A 225 5.64 0.43 -20.16
C PHE A 225 4.11 0.49 -20.12
N HIS A 226 3.46 -0.22 -21.03
CA HIS A 226 2.01 -0.31 -21.05
C HIS A 226 1.49 -0.86 -19.70
N PRO A 227 0.36 -0.35 -19.15
CA PRO A 227 -0.14 -0.75 -17.82
C PRO A 227 -0.27 -2.27 -17.63
N LYS A 228 -0.78 -2.96 -18.67
CA LYS A 228 -0.95 -4.43 -18.72
C LYS A 228 0.37 -5.23 -18.76
N ALA A 229 1.52 -4.59 -19.02
CA ALA A 229 2.82 -5.28 -19.07
C ALA A 229 3.36 -5.65 -17.67
N THR A 230 2.78 -5.10 -16.59
CA THR A 230 3.25 -5.28 -15.20
C THR A 230 3.54 -6.74 -14.84
N SER A 231 2.64 -7.67 -15.17
CA SER A 231 2.84 -9.09 -14.81
C SER A 231 3.98 -9.76 -15.59
N ALA A 232 4.22 -9.36 -16.85
CA ALA A 232 5.32 -9.90 -17.64
C ALA A 232 6.65 -9.35 -17.12
N LEU A 233 6.70 -8.05 -16.82
CA LEU A 233 7.88 -7.37 -16.28
C LEU A 233 8.28 -7.94 -14.91
N LEU A 234 7.32 -8.23 -14.03
CA LEU A 234 7.59 -8.87 -12.73
C LEU A 234 8.17 -10.29 -12.82
N LYS A 235 7.99 -10.97 -13.96
CA LYS A 235 8.51 -12.31 -14.22
C LYS A 235 9.81 -12.30 -15.02
N SER A 236 10.23 -11.13 -15.53
CA SER A 236 11.44 -11.03 -16.34
C SER A 236 12.69 -11.15 -15.50
N GLU A 237 13.77 -11.56 -16.16
CA GLU A 237 15.11 -11.65 -15.56
C GLU A 237 15.58 -10.28 -15.07
N MET A 238 15.33 -9.23 -15.86
CA MET A 238 15.64 -7.85 -15.44
C MET A 238 15.05 -7.50 -14.06
N TYR A 239 13.83 -7.94 -13.74
CA TYR A 239 13.23 -7.68 -12.43
C TYR A 239 13.79 -8.61 -11.35
N ARG A 240 13.90 -9.91 -11.65
CA ARG A 240 14.40 -10.93 -10.71
C ARG A 240 15.83 -10.64 -10.27
N ASP A 241 16.65 -10.19 -11.20
CA ASP A 241 18.08 -9.95 -11.01
C ASP A 241 18.36 -8.49 -10.63
N ASN A 242 17.30 -7.71 -10.36
CA ASN A 242 17.33 -6.33 -9.86
C ASN A 242 18.02 -5.33 -10.81
N TRP A 243 18.06 -5.62 -12.11
CA TRP A 243 18.48 -4.65 -13.14
C TRP A 243 17.52 -3.47 -13.21
N ILE A 244 16.27 -3.69 -12.81
CA ILE A 244 15.25 -2.66 -12.79
C ILE A 244 14.48 -2.62 -11.47
N VAL A 245 13.95 -1.43 -11.15
CA VAL A 245 13.10 -1.17 -9.99
C VAL A 245 11.78 -0.58 -10.46
N MET A 246 10.66 -1.20 -10.10
CA MET A 246 9.34 -0.61 -10.34
C MET A 246 9.11 0.56 -9.40
N GLN A 247 9.06 1.77 -9.96
CA GLN A 247 8.97 3.01 -9.20
C GLN A 247 8.24 4.05 -10.04
N ASP A 248 7.23 4.67 -9.44
CA ASP A 248 6.47 5.74 -10.09
C ASP A 248 7.37 6.93 -10.46
N LEU A 249 7.05 7.58 -11.59
CA LEU A 249 7.76 8.77 -12.07
C LEU A 249 7.86 9.86 -11.01
N ALA A 250 6.76 10.18 -10.31
CA ALA A 250 6.76 11.20 -9.28
C ALA A 250 7.72 10.85 -8.13
N SER A 251 7.83 9.56 -7.79
CA SER A 251 8.76 9.09 -6.77
C SER A 251 10.23 9.12 -7.20
N CYS A 252 10.54 9.34 -8.48
CA CYS A 252 11.92 9.44 -8.97
C CYS A 252 12.47 10.87 -8.86
N PHE A 253 11.62 11.89 -8.93
CA PHE A 253 12.03 13.30 -8.88
C PHE A 253 12.86 13.69 -7.66
N PRO A 254 12.53 13.32 -6.41
CA PRO A 254 13.29 13.83 -5.26
C PRO A 254 14.79 13.47 -5.31
N ALA A 255 15.12 12.23 -5.68
CA ALA A 255 16.51 11.80 -5.78
C ALA A 255 17.19 12.41 -7.02
N PHE A 256 16.46 12.53 -8.13
CA PHE A 256 16.96 13.16 -9.35
C PHE A 256 17.27 14.64 -9.15
N ILE A 257 16.37 15.39 -8.51
CA ILE A 257 16.53 16.83 -8.22
C ILE A 257 17.64 17.06 -7.19
N LEU A 258 17.76 16.19 -6.19
CA LEU A 258 18.84 16.30 -5.19
C LEU A 258 20.23 16.12 -5.83
N ASP A 259 20.32 15.35 -6.92
CA ASP A 259 21.53 15.12 -7.72
C ASP A 259 22.83 14.96 -6.89
N PRO A 260 22.89 14.02 -5.92
CA PRO A 260 23.99 13.97 -4.97
C PRO A 260 25.35 13.80 -5.66
N PRO A 261 26.41 14.47 -5.16
CA PRO A 261 27.76 14.27 -5.70
C PRO A 261 28.26 12.85 -5.38
N GLN A 262 29.16 12.32 -6.22
CA GLN A 262 29.67 10.95 -6.10
C GLN A 262 30.24 10.61 -4.72
N ALA A 263 31.06 11.51 -4.16
CA ALA A 263 31.68 11.36 -2.84
C ALA A 263 30.90 12.09 -1.72
N GLY A 264 29.64 12.45 -1.96
CA GLY A 264 28.83 13.19 -0.99
C GLY A 264 28.38 12.36 0.21
N GLN A 265 28.00 13.06 1.28
CA GLN A 265 27.23 12.49 2.39
C GLN A 265 25.76 12.90 2.26
N VAL A 266 24.85 11.92 2.23
CA VAL A 266 23.41 12.13 2.04
C VAL A 266 22.64 11.53 3.20
N VAL A 267 21.61 12.22 3.66
CA VAL A 267 20.68 11.71 4.68
C VAL A 267 19.31 11.51 4.06
N ASP A 268 18.77 10.30 4.19
CA ASP A 268 17.38 9.96 3.89
C ASP A 268 16.64 9.71 5.22
N ALA A 269 15.87 10.69 5.67
CA ALA A 269 15.25 10.70 7.00
C ALA A 269 14.11 9.67 7.18
N THR A 270 13.46 9.22 6.10
CA THR A 270 12.32 8.29 6.15
C THR A 270 12.35 7.31 4.98
N SER A 271 13.27 6.36 5.05
CA SER A 271 13.76 5.66 3.87
C SER A 271 12.90 4.51 3.38
N ALA A 272 12.15 3.81 4.25
CA ALA A 272 11.48 2.59 3.83
C ALA A 272 10.32 2.85 2.82
N PRO A 273 10.16 2.02 1.78
CA PRO A 273 10.83 0.72 1.57
C PRO A 273 12.18 0.80 0.83
N GLY A 274 12.73 1.98 0.54
CA GLY A 274 14.08 2.15 -0.03
C GLY A 274 14.14 2.57 -1.49
N ASN A 275 13.01 2.90 -2.12
CA ASN A 275 12.99 3.27 -3.55
C ASN A 275 13.77 4.55 -3.87
N LYS A 276 13.67 5.58 -3.02
CA LYS A 276 14.40 6.84 -3.18
C LYS A 276 15.87 6.67 -2.77
N THR A 277 16.10 6.01 -1.65
CA THR A 277 17.44 5.68 -1.13
C THR A 277 18.28 4.89 -2.14
N SER A 278 17.72 3.85 -2.75
CA SER A 278 18.42 3.09 -3.81
C SER A 278 18.63 3.92 -5.08
N HIS A 279 17.76 4.89 -5.37
CA HIS A 279 17.95 5.81 -6.49
C HIS A 279 19.12 6.77 -6.23
N LEU A 280 19.24 7.31 -5.01
CA LEU A 280 20.39 8.11 -4.60
C LEU A 280 21.71 7.34 -4.76
N ALA A 281 21.74 6.08 -4.29
CA ALA A 281 22.90 5.21 -4.45
C ALA A 281 23.27 4.99 -5.92
N ALA A 282 22.27 4.74 -6.78
CA ALA A 282 22.48 4.58 -8.21
C ALA A 282 22.98 5.86 -8.89
N ILE A 283 22.48 7.05 -8.51
CA ILE A 283 22.96 8.34 -9.05
C ILE A 283 24.43 8.56 -8.67
N MET A 284 24.79 8.36 -7.41
CA MET A 284 26.17 8.50 -6.94
C MET A 284 27.11 7.50 -7.63
N PHE A 285 26.64 6.27 -7.87
CA PHE A 285 27.39 5.25 -8.60
C PHE A 285 27.62 5.63 -10.07
N SER A 286 26.60 6.10 -10.78
CA SER A 286 26.71 6.48 -12.20
C SER A 286 27.66 7.63 -12.48
N LYS A 287 28.00 8.43 -11.45
CA LYS A 287 28.96 9.54 -11.57
C LYS A 287 30.42 9.08 -11.49
N ARG A 288 30.67 7.84 -11.05
CA ARG A 288 32.03 7.29 -10.95
C ARG A 288 32.70 7.25 -12.32
N SER A 289 33.87 7.88 -12.40
CA SER A 289 34.72 7.75 -13.58
C SER A 289 35.31 6.34 -13.64
N SER A 290 35.15 5.67 -14.78
CA SER A 290 35.78 4.37 -15.06
C SER A 290 37.32 4.41 -15.02
N PHE A 291 37.91 5.61 -15.06
CA PHE A 291 39.35 5.82 -15.17
C PHE A 291 40.06 6.13 -13.85
N ALA A 292 39.33 6.32 -12.74
CA ALA A 292 39.91 6.66 -11.45
C ALA A 292 39.70 5.52 -10.45
N GLN A 293 40.72 4.67 -10.29
CA GLN A 293 40.72 3.51 -9.38
C GLN A 293 40.65 3.87 -7.88
N THR A 294 40.68 5.16 -7.53
CA THR A 294 40.83 5.65 -6.15
C THR A 294 39.75 6.63 -5.69
N GLU A 295 38.63 6.78 -6.42
CA GLU A 295 37.61 7.74 -6.00
C GLU A 295 36.85 7.26 -4.75
N GLU A 296 36.79 8.13 -3.75
CA GLU A 296 36.03 7.89 -2.52
C GLU A 296 34.55 7.60 -2.84
N MET A 297 34.05 6.51 -2.26
CA MET A 297 32.63 6.19 -2.28
C MET A 297 31.92 7.12 -1.29
N GLY A 298 31.02 7.97 -1.79
CA GLY A 298 30.16 8.76 -0.92
C GLY A 298 29.22 7.87 -0.10
N ARG A 299 28.55 8.42 0.90
CA ARG A 299 27.79 7.69 1.92
C ARG A 299 26.33 8.16 1.99
N ILE A 300 25.40 7.23 2.18
CA ILE A 300 23.99 7.53 2.41
C ILE A 300 23.56 6.94 3.76
N ASP A 301 23.10 7.78 4.68
CA ASP A 301 22.50 7.36 5.95
C ASP A 301 20.97 7.34 5.83
N ALA A 302 20.40 6.16 5.97
CA ALA A 302 18.99 5.87 5.72
C ALA A 302 18.25 5.49 7.01
N PHE A 303 17.28 6.29 7.42
CA PHE A 303 16.57 6.14 8.68
C PHE A 303 15.17 5.54 8.49
N GLU A 304 14.80 4.58 9.35
CA GLU A 304 13.42 4.10 9.48
C GLU A 304 13.16 3.65 10.91
N ARG A 305 12.14 4.23 11.55
CA ARG A 305 11.78 3.94 12.93
C ARG A 305 11.00 2.62 13.06
N ASP A 306 10.09 2.34 12.13
CA ASP A 306 9.21 1.18 12.24
C ASP A 306 9.99 -0.13 11.98
N PRO A 307 9.94 -1.12 12.88
CA PRO A 307 10.75 -2.33 12.76
C PRO A 307 10.40 -3.21 11.56
N ILE A 308 9.13 -3.21 11.10
CA ILE A 308 8.69 -4.04 9.97
C ILE A 308 9.12 -3.40 8.65
N ARG A 309 8.92 -2.08 8.53
CA ARG A 309 9.38 -1.28 7.40
C ARG A 309 10.90 -1.25 7.31
N TYR A 310 11.60 -1.18 8.43
CA TYR A 310 13.06 -1.28 8.50
C TYR A 310 13.54 -2.62 7.93
N LYS A 311 12.96 -3.75 8.36
CA LYS A 311 13.29 -5.07 7.78
C LYS A 311 13.09 -5.10 6.26
N THR A 312 12.02 -4.46 5.77
CA THR A 312 11.74 -4.34 4.33
C THR A 312 12.79 -3.49 3.62
N LEU A 313 13.18 -2.35 4.21
CA LEU A 313 14.22 -1.45 3.71
C LEU A 313 15.55 -2.19 3.55
N VAL A 314 16.03 -2.86 4.62
CA VAL A 314 17.29 -3.63 4.58
C VAL A 314 17.26 -4.68 3.48
N LYS A 315 16.18 -5.49 3.42
CA LYS A 315 16.01 -6.52 2.40
C LYS A 315 16.04 -5.94 0.98
N ARG A 316 15.34 -4.83 0.75
CA ARG A 316 15.25 -4.19 -0.57
C ARG A 316 16.59 -3.58 -0.99
N LEU A 317 17.27 -2.86 -0.10
CA LEU A 317 18.58 -2.27 -0.37
C LEU A 317 19.66 -3.34 -0.64
N ALA A 318 19.62 -4.46 0.09
CA ALA A 318 20.51 -5.58 -0.18
C ALA A 318 20.27 -6.18 -1.58
N ALA A 319 19.00 -6.43 -1.94
CA ALA A 319 18.65 -7.01 -3.24
C ALA A 319 19.13 -6.12 -4.40
N VAL A 320 18.88 -4.82 -4.33
CA VAL A 320 19.28 -3.87 -5.39
C VAL A 320 20.76 -3.49 -5.36
N GLY A 321 21.55 -4.01 -4.40
CA GLY A 321 23.00 -3.79 -4.30
C GLY A 321 23.40 -2.46 -3.68
N ALA A 322 22.46 -1.74 -3.06
CA ALA A 322 22.72 -0.43 -2.46
C ALA A 322 23.20 -0.51 -1.00
N LEU A 323 22.90 -1.60 -0.29
CA LEU A 323 23.28 -1.74 1.13
C LEU A 323 24.81 -1.87 1.27
N ALA A 324 25.39 -1.10 2.17
CA ALA A 324 26.80 -1.20 2.53
C ALA A 324 27.12 -2.54 3.19
N SER A 325 28.24 -3.15 2.79
CA SER A 325 28.76 -4.39 3.38
C SER A 325 30.28 -4.31 3.51
N THR A 326 30.83 -5.08 4.44
CA THR A 326 32.28 -5.16 4.72
C THR A 326 33.10 -5.80 3.60
N GLN A 327 32.46 -6.41 2.59
CA GLN A 327 33.12 -7.13 1.50
C GLN A 327 32.93 -6.48 0.11
N GLY A 328 32.68 -5.17 0.05
CA GLY A 328 32.52 -4.45 -1.22
C GLY A 328 31.08 -4.31 -1.71
N GLY A 329 30.18 -3.89 -0.83
CA GLY A 329 28.77 -3.62 -1.14
C GLY A 329 28.49 -2.19 -1.63
N GLY A 330 27.22 -1.79 -1.60
CA GLY A 330 26.80 -0.42 -1.93
C GLY A 330 27.22 0.59 -0.87
N ASN A 331 26.60 1.78 -0.87
CA ASN A 331 27.02 2.88 -0.01
C ASN A 331 25.96 3.36 1.00
N VAL A 332 24.89 2.57 1.18
CA VAL A 332 23.79 2.91 2.09
C VAL A 332 23.97 2.24 3.45
N ILE A 333 24.03 3.04 4.51
CA ILE A 333 24.03 2.62 5.90
C ILE A 333 22.62 2.83 6.47
N VAL A 334 22.00 1.76 6.92
CA VAL A 334 20.63 1.75 7.44
C VAL A 334 20.62 1.89 8.96
N GLN A 335 19.71 2.72 9.49
CA GLN A 335 19.56 2.96 10.91
C GLN A 335 18.11 2.75 11.34
N ARG A 336 17.87 1.81 12.27
CA ARG A 336 16.55 1.63 12.88
C ARG A 336 16.36 2.61 14.03
N LYS A 337 16.16 3.88 13.68
CA LYS A 337 16.17 5.01 14.61
C LYS A 337 15.14 6.05 14.16
N ASP A 338 14.57 6.78 15.12
CA ASP A 338 13.79 7.98 14.82
C ASP A 338 14.74 9.09 14.38
N PHE A 339 14.60 9.60 13.16
CA PHE A 339 15.48 10.64 12.62
C PHE A 339 15.58 11.87 13.53
N LEU A 340 14.50 12.22 14.23
CA LEU A 340 14.48 13.38 15.15
C LEU A 340 15.38 13.20 16.39
N THR A 341 15.89 11.98 16.63
CA THR A 341 16.84 11.69 17.72
C THR A 341 18.30 11.73 17.26
N THR A 342 18.55 12.17 16.03
CA THR A 342 19.89 12.33 15.47
C THR A 342 20.37 13.77 15.66
N ALA A 343 21.61 13.95 16.10
CA ALA A 343 22.19 15.27 16.29
C ALA A 343 22.71 15.80 14.95
N PRO A 344 22.38 17.04 14.53
CA PRO A 344 22.91 17.61 13.28
C PRO A 344 24.44 17.67 13.21
N ILE A 345 25.12 17.71 14.37
CA ILE A 345 26.59 17.70 14.46
C ILE A 345 27.22 16.41 13.92
N ASP A 346 26.48 15.30 13.89
CA ASP A 346 26.94 14.02 13.32
C ASP A 346 27.02 14.08 11.78
N TYR A 347 26.46 15.13 11.16
CA TYR A 347 26.37 15.34 9.71
C TYR A 347 26.83 16.76 9.33
N PRO A 348 28.13 17.08 9.51
CA PRO A 348 28.64 18.42 9.26
C PRO A 348 28.49 18.80 7.78
N LEU A 349 28.13 20.05 7.52
CA LEU A 349 28.13 20.59 6.16
C LEU A 349 29.56 20.59 5.63
N THR A 350 29.82 19.79 4.62
CA THR A 350 31.09 19.86 3.89
C THR A 350 31.10 21.18 3.13
N PRO A 351 32.14 22.03 3.27
CA PRO A 351 32.24 23.26 2.50
C PRO A 351 32.20 22.90 1.02
N THR A 352 31.13 23.26 0.33
CA THR A 352 31.09 23.12 -1.12
C THR A 352 32.14 24.06 -1.68
N LYS A 353 33.20 23.51 -2.29
CA LYS A 353 34.04 24.31 -3.19
C LYS A 353 33.07 24.89 -4.22
N ARG A 354 32.81 26.21 -4.15
CA ARG A 354 31.98 26.89 -5.13
C ARG A 354 32.52 26.50 -6.51
N ARG A 355 31.70 25.85 -7.32
CA ARG A 355 31.98 25.70 -8.74
C ARG A 355 31.92 27.13 -9.30
N ASN A 356 33.09 27.66 -9.67
CA ASN A 356 33.19 28.89 -10.46
C ASN A 356 32.58 28.68 -11.84
#